data_AF-A0A6N7V010-F1
#
_entry.id   AF-A0A6N7V010-F1
#
_cell.length_a   1.000
_cell.length_b   1.000
_cell.length_c   1.000
_cell.angle_alpha   90.00
_cell.angle_beta   90.00
_cell.angle_gamma   90.00
#
_symmetry.space_group_name_H-M   'P 1'
#
loop_
_entity.id
_entity.type
_entity.pdbx_description
1 polymer ?
#
loop_
_entity_poly.entity_id
_entity_poly.type
_entity_poly.pdbx_seq_one_letter_code
_entity_poly.pdbx_strand_id
1 'polypeptide(L)'
;MIKEKVITISKMLQIEDILGKKVDKISGDQKQRVAIGRALVRSPSLLLLDEPLSNLDALLRSAVFDCLDFVGQTDIDTFPIYYQNRFYIHSIYRRKYGLLHKLTYDYSVHNNI
;
A
#
# COMPACT_ATOMS: atom_id res chain seq x y z
N MET A 1 -19.39 5.38 10.39
CA MET A 1 -18.81 5.39 9.02
C MET A 1 -17.38 5.93 8.94
N ILE A 2 -17.10 7.24 8.91
CA ILE A 2 -15.71 7.71 8.66
C ILE A 2 -14.78 7.60 9.88
N LYS A 3 -15.30 7.88 11.07
CA LYS A 3 -14.52 7.76 12.33
C LYS A 3 -14.06 6.33 12.59
N GLU A 4 -14.90 5.33 12.32
CA GLU A 4 -14.54 3.92 12.46
C GLU A 4 -13.43 3.52 11.47
N LYS A 5 -13.54 3.91 10.20
CA LYS A 5 -12.47 3.67 9.21
C LYS A 5 -11.14 4.30 9.63
N VAL A 6 -11.18 5.53 10.14
CA VAL A 6 -9.98 6.22 10.65
C VAL A 6 -9.34 5.43 11.78
N ILE A 7 -10.12 4.93 12.74
CA ILE A 7 -9.61 4.11 13.86
C ILE A 7 -9.02 2.78 13.38
N THR A 8 -9.68 2.11 12.43
CA THR A 8 -9.18 0.84 11.88
C THR A 8 -7.87 1.04 11.13
N ILE A 9 -7.81 2.03 10.24
CA ILE A 9 -6.61 2.36 9.45
C ILE A 9 -5.49 2.87 10.36
N SER A 10 -5.79 3.64 11.40
CA SER A 10 -4.76 4.12 12.33
C SER A 10 -4.07 2.98 13.06
N LYS A 11 -4.83 1.95 13.48
CA LYS A 11 -4.28 0.73 14.09
C LYS A 11 -3.44 -0.08 13.12
N MET A 12 -3.94 -0.27 11.89
CA MET A 12 -3.20 -1.00 10.85
C MET A 12 -1.86 -0.33 10.51
N LEU A 13 -1.84 1.00 10.50
CA LEU A 13 -0.64 1.80 10.18
C LEU A 13 0.18 2.17 11.41
N GLN A 14 -0.14 1.68 12.62
CA GLN A 14 0.56 2.00 13.87
C GLN A 14 0.75 3.50 14.07
N ILE A 15 -0.35 4.25 13.98
CA ILE A 15 -0.41 5.72 14.15
C ILE A 15 -1.53 6.14 15.11
N GLU A 16 -2.09 5.22 15.90
CA GLU A 16 -3.11 5.55 16.90
C GLU A 16 -2.61 6.54 17.97
N ASP A 17 -1.33 6.46 18.35
CA ASP A 17 -0.70 7.27 19.39
C ASP A 17 -0.49 8.73 18.97
N ILE A 18 -0.54 9.01 17.67
CA ILE A 18 -0.37 10.34 17.10
C ILE A 18 -1.68 10.98 16.65
N LEU A 19 -2.83 10.30 16.83
CA LEU A 19 -4.12 10.90 16.53
C LEU A 19 -4.32 12.19 17.33
N GLY A 20 -4.65 13.27 16.62
CA GLY A 20 -4.83 14.60 17.23
C GLY A 20 -3.54 15.39 17.48
N LYS A 21 -2.35 14.81 17.24
CA LYS A 21 -1.09 15.57 17.25
C LYS A 21 -1.00 16.47 16.02
N LYS A 22 -0.36 17.62 16.17
CA LYS A 22 -0.04 18.51 15.04
C LYS A 22 1.08 17.92 14.18
N VAL A 23 1.08 18.23 12.89
CA VAL A 23 2.02 17.67 11.88
C VAL A 23 3.48 18.02 12.19
N ASP A 24 3.75 19.15 12.85
CA ASP A 24 5.08 19.56 13.28
C ASP A 24 5.63 18.72 14.46
N LYS A 25 4.78 17.92 15.12
CA LYS A 25 5.10 17.10 16.29
C LYS A 25 5.27 15.61 15.99
N ILE A 26 5.29 15.22 14.72
CA ILE A 26 5.41 13.82 14.29
C ILE A 26 6.64 13.62 13.38
N SER A 27 7.21 12.41 13.40
CA SER A 27 8.39 12.05 12.60
C SER A 27 8.09 11.99 11.10
N GLY A 28 9.14 11.91 10.28
CA GLY A 28 9.00 11.73 8.81
C GLY A 28 8.20 10.47 8.46
N ASP A 29 8.56 9.34 9.08
CA ASP A 29 7.92 8.04 8.87
C ASP A 29 6.45 8.08 9.27
N GLN A 30 6.15 8.73 10.40
CA GLN A 30 4.78 8.96 10.86
C GLN A 30 3.98 9.81 9.86
N LYS A 31 4.59 10.86 9.28
CA LYS A 31 3.94 11.67 8.22
C LYS A 31 3.62 10.83 6.98
N GLN A 32 4.51 9.93 6.59
CA GLN A 32 4.29 9.03 5.45
C GLN A 32 3.13 8.07 5.72
N ARG A 33 3.08 7.46 6.91
CA ARG A 33 1.96 6.61 7.32
C ARG A 33 0.63 7.37 7.39
N VAL A 34 0.62 8.60 7.90
CA VAL A 34 -0.57 9.47 7.87
C VAL A 34 -1.00 9.79 6.44
N ALA A 35 -0.06 10.04 5.52
CA ALA A 35 -0.38 10.30 4.12
C ALA A 35 -1.03 9.09 3.43
N ILE A 36 -0.52 7.88 3.69
CA ILE A 36 -1.11 6.62 3.22
C ILE A 36 -2.51 6.44 3.81
N GLY A 37 -2.65 6.58 5.13
CA GLY A 37 -3.94 6.44 5.82
C GLY A 37 -4.99 7.42 5.29
N ARG A 38 -4.59 8.67 5.00
CA ARG A 38 -5.47 9.68 4.39
C ARG A 38 -5.99 9.24 3.01
N ALA A 39 -5.16 8.56 2.22
CA ALA A 39 -5.58 8.03 0.93
C ALA A 39 -6.55 6.85 1.09
N LEU A 40 -6.26 5.92 2.03
CA LEU A 40 -7.08 4.73 2.28
C LEU A 40 -8.46 5.03 2.87
N VAL A 41 -8.57 6.02 3.76
CA VAL A 41 -9.85 6.40 4.40
C VAL A 41 -10.91 6.78 3.36
N ARG A 42 -10.50 7.24 2.18
CA ARG A 42 -11.40 7.62 1.09
C ARG A 42 -11.94 6.45 0.27
N SER A 43 -11.49 5.20 0.50
CA SER A 43 -11.82 4.04 -0.35
C SER A 43 -11.69 4.36 -1.86
N PRO A 44 -10.50 4.79 -2.33
CA PRO A 44 -10.34 5.19 -3.72
C PRO A 44 -10.31 3.98 -4.65
N SER A 45 -11.03 4.03 -5.78
CA SER A 45 -10.96 2.97 -6.81
C SER A 45 -9.60 2.85 -7.53
N LEU A 46 -8.65 3.74 -7.25
CA LEU A 46 -7.28 3.64 -7.72
C LEU A 46 -6.38 4.37 -6.74
N LEU A 47 -5.33 3.69 -6.28
CA LEU A 47 -4.38 4.25 -5.33
C LEU A 47 -2.99 4.27 -5.99
N LEU A 48 -2.60 5.44 -6.48
CA LEU A 48 -1.26 5.68 -7.00
C LEU A 48 -0.34 6.15 -5.87
N LEU A 49 0.72 5.41 -5.62
CA LEU A 49 1.68 5.74 -4.57
C LEU A 49 3.09 5.79 -5.16
N ASP A 50 3.70 6.97 -5.08
CA ASP A 50 5.09 7.16 -5.42
C ASP A 50 5.97 6.92 -4.18
N GLU A 51 6.82 5.91 -4.26
CA GLU A 51 7.70 5.45 -3.18
C GLU A 51 7.08 5.46 -1.76
N PRO A 52 5.90 4.85 -1.53
CA PRO A 52 5.18 4.98 -0.24
C PRO A 52 5.89 4.38 0.96
N LEU A 53 6.96 3.62 0.73
CA LEU A 53 7.67 2.85 1.74
C LEU A 53 9.13 3.31 1.93
N SER A 54 9.59 4.33 1.21
CA SER A 54 11.01 4.72 1.18
C SER A 54 11.57 5.09 2.55
N ASN A 55 10.85 5.90 3.34
CA ASN A 55 11.31 6.34 4.66
C ASN A 55 10.85 5.45 5.82
N LEU A 56 10.32 4.25 5.57
CA LEU A 56 9.89 3.36 6.65
C LEU A 56 10.99 2.33 6.96
N ASP A 57 11.14 1.91 8.22
CA ASP A 57 12.02 0.78 8.55
C ASP A 57 11.49 -0.55 7.94
N ALA A 58 12.35 -1.57 7.88
CA ALA A 58 12.02 -2.83 7.20
C ALA A 58 10.81 -3.58 7.80
N LEU A 59 10.64 -3.57 9.12
CA LEU A 59 9.53 -4.25 9.79
C LEU A 59 8.21 -3.52 9.49
N LEU A 60 8.25 -2.21 9.58
CA LEU A 60 7.12 -1.33 9.33
C LEU A 60 6.70 -1.33 7.85
N ARG A 61 7.66 -1.43 6.92
CA ARG A 61 7.35 -1.62 5.49
C ARG A 61 6.50 -2.86 5.26
N SER A 62 6.85 -3.99 5.89
CA SER A 62 6.09 -5.22 5.75
C SER A 62 4.66 -5.04 6.26
N ALA A 63 4.50 -4.47 7.46
CA ALA A 63 3.19 -4.23 8.05
C ALA A 63 2.30 -3.31 7.18
N VAL A 64 2.87 -2.23 6.63
CA VAL A 64 2.14 -1.31 5.74
C VAL A 64 1.81 -1.98 4.41
N PHE A 65 2.70 -2.81 3.88
CA PHE A 65 2.43 -3.58 2.65
C PHE A 65 1.26 -4.54 2.83
N ASP A 66 1.23 -5.31 3.93
CA ASP A 66 0.15 -6.23 4.26
C ASP A 66 -1.19 -5.48 4.43
N CYS A 67 -1.16 -4.30 5.05
CA CYS A 67 -2.33 -3.44 5.19
C CYS A 67 -2.89 -3.04 3.82
N LEU A 68 -2.03 -2.58 2.91
CA LEU A 68 -2.47 -2.14 1.60
C LEU A 68 -2.97 -3.30 0.73
N ASP A 69 -2.36 -4.49 0.85
CA ASP A 69 -2.87 -5.67 0.17
C ASP A 69 -4.22 -6.12 0.75
N PHE A 70 -4.42 -6.04 2.07
CA PHE A 70 -5.72 -6.30 2.69
C PHE A 70 -6.81 -5.33 2.20
N VAL A 71 -6.50 -4.04 2.06
CA VAL A 71 -7.46 -3.06 1.50
C VAL A 71 -7.78 -3.39 0.04
N GLY A 72 -6.78 -3.75 -0.77
CA GLY A 72 -6.99 -4.17 -2.16
C GLY A 72 -7.71 -5.52 -2.32
N GLN A 73 -7.78 -6.34 -1.26
CA GLN A 73 -8.54 -7.59 -1.25
C GLN A 73 -10.00 -7.41 -0.81
N THR A 74 -10.28 -6.40 0.02
CA THR A 74 -11.62 -6.18 0.62
C THR A 74 -12.49 -5.23 -0.21
N ASP A 75 -11.88 -4.27 -0.92
CA ASP A 75 -12.55 -3.42 -1.91
C ASP A 75 -12.09 -3.85 -3.32
N ILE A 76 -12.95 -4.57 -4.06
CA ILE A 76 -12.68 -5.11 -5.42
C ILE A 76 -12.25 -4.01 -6.40
N ASP A 77 -12.60 -2.75 -6.10
CA ASP A 77 -12.29 -1.59 -6.91
C ASP A 77 -11.00 -0.88 -6.50
N THR A 78 -10.39 -1.12 -5.33
CA THR A 78 -9.17 -0.38 -4.92
C THR A 78 -7.92 -1.10 -5.40
N PHE A 79 -7.22 -0.51 -6.36
CA PHE A 79 -5.96 -1.05 -6.92
C PHE A 79 -4.75 -0.21 -6.46
N PRO A 80 -3.92 -0.69 -5.52
CA PRO A 80 -2.67 -0.02 -5.17
C PRO A 80 -1.65 -0.20 -6.30
N ILE A 81 -1.03 0.86 -6.83
CA ILE A 81 0.09 0.70 -7.78
C ILE A 81 1.35 1.16 -7.07
N TYR A 82 2.27 0.21 -6.85
CA TYR A 82 3.62 0.48 -6.33
C TYR A 82 4.63 0.49 -7.46
N TYR A 83 5.39 1.57 -7.58
CA TYR A 83 6.44 1.66 -8.59
C TYR A 83 7.64 0.73 -8.34
N GLN A 84 7.74 0.07 -7.18
CA GLN A 84 8.91 -0.75 -6.81
C GLN A 84 8.71 -2.27 -6.85
N ASN A 85 7.49 -2.78 -7.16
CA ASN A 85 7.27 -4.23 -7.22
C ASN A 85 6.55 -4.66 -8.50
N ARG A 86 7.36 -5.05 -9.50
CA ARG A 86 6.90 -5.52 -10.82
C ARG A 86 5.91 -6.70 -10.77
N PHE A 87 5.91 -7.48 -9.69
CA PHE A 87 5.00 -8.61 -9.51
C PHE A 87 3.59 -8.17 -9.07
N TYR A 88 3.46 -6.97 -8.48
CA TYR A 88 2.19 -6.49 -7.95
C TYR A 88 1.23 -6.02 -9.04
N ILE A 89 1.75 -5.36 -10.08
CA ILE A 89 0.94 -4.99 -11.24
C ILE A 89 0.30 -6.24 -11.85
N HIS A 90 1.05 -7.35 -11.93
CA HIS A 90 0.54 -8.62 -12.45
C HIS A 90 -0.58 -9.23 -11.58
N SER A 91 -0.50 -9.13 -10.25
CA SER A 91 -1.54 -9.64 -9.34
C SER A 91 -2.85 -8.84 -9.48
N ILE A 92 -2.74 -7.53 -9.72
CA ILE A 92 -3.88 -6.64 -9.98
C ILE A 92 -4.56 -6.98 -11.31
N TYR A 93 -3.78 -7.08 -12.39
CA TYR A 93 -4.32 -7.41 -13.71
C TYR A 93 -5.05 -8.77 -13.70
N ARG A 94 -4.49 -9.77 -13.00
CA ARG A 94 -5.09 -11.11 -12.87
C ARG A 94 -6.45 -11.06 -12.16
N ARG A 95 -6.56 -10.29 -11.06
CA ARG A 95 -7.81 -10.14 -10.29
C ARG A 95 -8.92 -9.47 -11.10
N LYS A 96 -8.58 -8.44 -11.90
CA LYS A 96 -9.57 -7.64 -12.64
C LYS A 96 -10.06 -8.29 -13.94
N TYR A 97 -9.18 -9.00 -14.65
CA TYR A 97 -9.49 -9.49 -16.01
C TYR A 97 -9.56 -11.01 -16.14
N GLY A 98 -9.33 -11.76 -15.07
CA GLY A 98 -9.72 -13.18 -14.98
C GLY A 98 -9.19 -14.12 -16.07
N LEU A 99 -8.03 -13.87 -16.68
CA LEU A 99 -7.53 -14.71 -17.78
C LEU A 99 -6.13 -15.29 -17.59
N LEU A 100 -6.12 -16.62 -17.67
CA LEU A 100 -5.00 -17.52 -17.93
C LEU A 100 -4.24 -17.06 -19.18
N HIS A 101 -3.05 -16.51 -19.00
CA HIS A 101 -1.98 -16.81 -19.93
C HIS A 101 -0.66 -16.88 -19.19
N LYS A 102 -0.02 -18.04 -19.34
CA LYS A 102 1.36 -18.33 -18.96
C LYS A 102 2.27 -17.47 -19.84
N LEU A 103 2.33 -16.18 -19.58
CA LEU A 103 3.45 -15.33 -19.98
C LEU A 103 4.39 -15.26 -18.79
N THR A 104 4.97 -16.41 -18.45
CA THR A 104 6.32 -16.45 -17.92
C THR A 104 7.21 -15.82 -18.98
N TYR A 105 7.43 -14.50 -18.87
CA TYR A 105 8.65 -13.93 -19.42
C TYR A 105 9.77 -14.47 -18.54
N ASP A 106 10.36 -15.56 -19.02
CA ASP A 106 11.52 -16.21 -18.44
C ASP A 106 12.70 -15.21 -18.48
N TYR A 107 12.92 -14.50 -17.38
CA TYR A 107 14.07 -13.63 -17.19
C TYR A 107 15.19 -14.33 -16.42
N SER A 108 15.42 -15.60 -16.74
CA SER A 108 16.66 -16.32 -16.40
C SER A 108 17.82 -15.94 -17.33
N VAL A 109 17.65 -14.98 -18.25
CA VAL A 109 18.67 -14.59 -19.22
C VAL A 109 18.88 -13.07 -19.17
N HIS A 110 19.62 -12.59 -18.17
CA HIS A 110 20.51 -11.40 -18.21
C HIS A 110 21.07 -11.08 -16.81
N ASN A 111 21.56 -12.10 -16.09
CA ASN A 111 22.60 -11.92 -15.07
C ASN A 111 23.86 -12.62 -15.58
N ASN A 112 24.56 -11.92 -16.47
CA ASN A 112 25.94 -12.17 -16.82
C ASN A 112 26.53 -10.85 -17.32
N ILE A 113 26.86 -9.98 -16.37
CA ILE A 113 28.02 -9.07 -16.43
C ILE A 113 28.55 -8.94 -15.00
#